data_AF-A0A8H4XEI3-F1
#
_entry.id   AF-A0A8H4XEI3-F1
#
_cell.length_a   1.000
_cell.length_b   1.000
_cell.length_c   1.000
_cell.angle_alpha   90.00
_cell.angle_beta   90.00
_cell.angle_gamma   90.00
#
_symmetry.space_group_name_H-M   'P 1'
#
loop_
_entity.id
_entity.type
_entity.pdbx_description
1 polymer ?
#
loop_
_entity_poly.entity_id
_entity_poly.type
_entity_poly.pdbx_seq_one_letter_code
_entity_poly.pdbx_strand_id
1 'polypeptide(L)'
;MRLRALGPLGLIVLARTATSTSYVDSLSENAKELLTESMDWMDTYYDAKAGYLYDFSGSAALRHETRSSVWYAFGLLARNKGKDAAEAEKIIKNVIHGQYKDPADEWFGTYQKTPEEPLVGSTAYPAEIYNSWDPNWRGFIGTTLIMALEEFPKLISKPTRELMLESLHNATKGDEYRFGNLDPKKDNLYPSYSNPAIMRAFMSGWTGRRLKEANMTRSGERYAKDIIDLFERANTLSEFNSGTYTGVSLYGLTLWSKYLPKDSVMARSGPEMIKHTWKAVGDLWHPDMKNMAGPWDRSYGYDMNRYLSLMALWFWAFIGKDN
;
A
#
# COMPACT_ATOMS: atom_id res chain seq x y z
N MET A 1 -33.80 -63.37 36.94
CA MET A 1 -34.13 -62.29 37.90
C MET A 1 -32.97 -61.29 37.93
N ARG A 2 -33.14 -60.18 37.19
CA ARG A 2 -32.41 -58.89 37.19
C ARG A 2 -30.87 -58.88 37.32
N LEU A 3 -30.18 -58.83 36.18
CA LEU A 3 -28.92 -58.10 36.03
C LEU A 3 -29.18 -56.59 36.09
N ARG A 4 -28.39 -55.86 36.89
CA ARG A 4 -28.40 -54.38 36.96
C ARG A 4 -27.48 -53.83 35.87
N ALA A 5 -28.04 -53.06 34.95
CA ALA A 5 -27.31 -52.34 33.91
C ALA A 5 -26.73 -51.02 34.48
N LEU A 6 -25.46 -50.78 34.18
CA LEU A 6 -24.77 -49.49 34.34
C LEU A 6 -25.28 -48.52 33.27
N GLY A 7 -25.81 -47.36 33.68
CA GLY A 7 -26.15 -46.26 32.77
C GLY A 7 -24.93 -45.39 32.46
N PRO A 8 -24.77 -44.88 31.22
CA PRO A 8 -23.66 -44.02 30.87
C PRO A 8 -23.91 -42.57 31.34
N LEU A 9 -22.91 -41.99 32.01
CA LEU A 9 -22.80 -40.56 32.25
C LEU A 9 -22.52 -39.84 30.93
N GLY A 10 -23.47 -38.99 30.50
CA GLY A 10 -23.27 -38.08 29.38
C GLY A 10 -22.35 -36.92 29.79
N LEU A 11 -21.19 -36.83 29.15
CA LEU A 11 -20.33 -35.64 29.17
C LEU A 11 -20.78 -34.70 28.04
N ILE A 12 -21.43 -33.61 28.40
CA ILE A 12 -21.64 -32.47 27.51
C ILE A 12 -20.32 -31.68 27.46
N VAL A 13 -19.58 -31.82 26.36
CA VAL A 13 -18.46 -30.93 26.05
C VAL A 13 -19.05 -29.63 25.51
N LEU A 14 -19.10 -28.60 26.36
CA LEU A 14 -19.30 -27.22 25.91
C LEU A 14 -18.05 -26.80 25.15
N ALA A 15 -18.10 -26.91 23.83
CA ALA A 15 -17.14 -26.26 22.95
C ALA A 15 -17.26 -24.74 23.14
N ARG A 16 -16.35 -24.14 23.89
CA ARG A 16 -16.12 -22.70 23.85
C ARG A 16 -15.59 -22.37 22.46
N THR A 17 -16.45 -21.90 21.57
CA THR A 17 -16.02 -21.14 20.41
C THR A 17 -15.37 -19.87 20.94
N ALA A 18 -14.04 -19.81 20.90
CA ALA A 18 -13.34 -18.55 21.02
C ALA A 18 -13.81 -17.68 19.86
N THR A 19 -14.71 -16.73 20.13
CA THR A 19 -15.09 -15.70 19.16
C THR A 19 -13.82 -14.91 18.86
N SER A 20 -13.22 -15.13 17.70
CA SER A 20 -12.09 -14.32 17.24
C SER A 20 -12.56 -12.86 17.17
N THR A 21 -11.96 -11.99 17.97
CA THR A 21 -12.15 -10.54 17.88
C THR A 21 -11.88 -10.09 16.45
N SER A 22 -12.74 -9.24 15.88
CA SER A 22 -12.54 -8.73 14.52
C SER A 22 -11.28 -7.87 14.45
N TYR A 23 -10.65 -7.76 13.27
CA TYR A 23 -9.47 -6.90 13.10
C TYR A 23 -9.77 -5.45 13.51
N VAL A 24 -10.93 -4.93 13.12
CA VAL A 24 -11.39 -3.57 13.46
C VAL A 24 -11.46 -3.34 14.97
N ASP A 25 -11.90 -4.35 15.73
CA ASP A 25 -12.00 -4.24 17.20
C ASP A 25 -10.63 -4.35 17.91
N SER A 26 -9.58 -4.70 17.19
CA SER A 26 -8.20 -4.69 17.70
C SER A 26 -7.49 -3.34 17.53
N LEU A 27 -8.06 -2.42 16.75
CA LEU A 27 -7.50 -1.10 16.50
C LEU A 27 -7.70 -0.17 17.71
N SER A 28 -6.83 0.84 17.84
CA SER A 28 -7.10 1.96 18.75
C SER A 28 -8.36 2.72 18.32
N GLU A 29 -9.00 3.44 19.24
CA GLU A 29 -10.23 4.20 18.96
C GLU A 29 -10.07 5.12 17.72
N ASN A 30 -9.00 5.92 17.68
CA ASN A 30 -8.72 6.82 16.56
C ASN A 30 -8.47 6.08 15.24
N ALA A 31 -7.76 4.95 15.26
CA ALA A 31 -7.50 4.16 14.05
C ALA A 31 -8.76 3.44 13.56
N LYS A 32 -9.62 3.00 14.49
CA LYS A 32 -10.93 2.42 14.20
C LYS A 32 -11.86 3.46 13.59
N GLU A 33 -11.89 4.67 14.13
CA GLU A 33 -12.64 5.81 13.58
C GLU A 33 -12.16 6.13 12.16
N LEU A 34 -10.85 6.32 11.96
CA LEU A 34 -10.26 6.57 10.65
C LEU A 34 -10.64 5.50 9.62
N LEU A 35 -10.49 4.22 9.97
CA LEU A 35 -10.85 3.12 9.07
C LEU A 35 -12.35 3.14 8.75
N THR A 36 -13.20 3.31 9.76
CA THR A 36 -14.66 3.28 9.60
C THR A 36 -15.12 4.40 8.68
N GLU A 37 -14.70 5.64 8.95
CA GLU A 37 -15.07 6.79 8.12
C GLU A 37 -14.51 6.71 6.70
N SER A 38 -13.26 6.25 6.55
CA SER A 38 -12.65 6.08 5.22
C SER A 38 -13.42 5.05 4.40
N MET A 39 -13.84 3.94 5.03
CA MET A 39 -14.61 2.90 4.36
C MET A 39 -16.03 3.36 4.03
N ASP A 40 -16.71 4.03 4.94
CA ASP A 40 -18.06 4.56 4.70
C ASP A 40 -18.06 5.56 3.54
N TRP A 41 -17.01 6.39 3.43
CA TRP A 41 -16.83 7.29 2.30
C TRP A 41 -16.51 6.56 0.99
N MET A 42 -15.56 5.61 1.00
CA MET A 42 -15.22 4.85 -0.22
C MET A 42 -16.37 3.96 -0.70
N ASP A 43 -17.22 3.45 0.19
CA ASP A 43 -18.43 2.70 -0.16
C ASP A 43 -19.35 3.52 -1.08
N THR A 44 -19.38 4.86 -0.96
CA THR A 44 -20.21 5.72 -1.84
C THR A 44 -19.68 5.83 -3.27
N TYR A 45 -18.40 5.50 -3.49
CA TYR A 45 -17.75 5.52 -4.80
C TYR A 45 -17.63 4.12 -5.41
N TYR A 46 -18.03 3.06 -4.69
CA TYR A 46 -17.81 1.70 -5.15
C TYR A 46 -18.87 1.24 -6.16
N ASP A 47 -18.42 0.93 -7.37
CA ASP A 47 -19.21 0.22 -8.36
C ASP A 47 -19.03 -1.29 -8.18
N ALA A 48 -19.94 -1.91 -7.44
CA ALA A 48 -19.93 -3.36 -7.20
C ALA A 48 -20.11 -4.18 -8.50
N LYS A 49 -20.67 -3.62 -9.58
CA LYS A 49 -20.80 -4.32 -10.87
C LYS A 49 -19.44 -4.35 -11.57
N ALA A 50 -18.76 -3.21 -11.66
CA ALA A 50 -17.43 -3.11 -12.27
C ALA A 50 -16.34 -3.78 -11.40
N GLY A 51 -16.47 -3.70 -10.07
CA GLY A 51 -15.44 -4.12 -9.14
C GLY A 51 -14.30 -3.11 -9.04
N TYR A 52 -14.64 -1.82 -9.01
CA TYR A 52 -13.72 -0.69 -8.88
C TYR A 52 -14.40 0.48 -8.16
N LEU A 53 -13.61 1.37 -7.59
CA LEU A 53 -14.06 2.71 -7.21
C LEU A 53 -14.12 3.62 -8.44
N TYR A 54 -15.12 4.50 -8.47
CA TYR A 54 -15.10 5.68 -9.33
C TYR A 54 -13.99 6.65 -8.91
N ASP A 55 -13.38 7.34 -9.88
CA ASP A 55 -12.36 8.37 -9.65
C ASP A 55 -12.92 9.50 -8.76
N PHE A 56 -12.27 9.72 -7.61
CA PHE A 56 -12.66 10.73 -6.64
C PHE A 56 -12.62 12.15 -7.18
N SER A 57 -11.77 12.42 -8.18
CA SER A 57 -11.61 13.77 -8.72
C SER A 57 -12.84 14.25 -9.51
N GLY A 58 -13.67 13.31 -10.00
CA GLY A 58 -14.76 13.62 -10.91
C GLY A 58 -14.30 14.23 -12.24
N SER A 59 -13.01 14.13 -12.58
CA SER A 59 -12.41 14.72 -13.78
C SER A 59 -13.03 14.23 -15.09
N ALA A 60 -13.64 13.05 -15.06
CA ALA A 60 -14.50 12.55 -16.11
C ALA A 60 -15.66 11.74 -15.51
N ALA A 61 -16.82 11.83 -16.14
CA ALA A 61 -18.01 11.10 -15.71
C ALA A 61 -17.78 9.59 -15.79
N LEU A 62 -18.14 8.88 -14.71
CA LEU A 62 -18.19 7.42 -14.62
C LEU A 62 -16.85 6.71 -14.92
N ARG A 63 -15.72 7.40 -14.73
CA ARG A 63 -14.39 6.80 -14.85
C ARG A 63 -14.01 6.08 -13.56
N HIS A 64 -13.48 4.87 -13.66
CA HIS A 64 -12.95 4.14 -12.52
C HIS A 64 -11.46 4.42 -12.31
N GLU A 65 -10.94 4.13 -11.11
CA GLU A 65 -9.53 4.37 -10.78
C GLU A 65 -8.91 3.14 -10.08
N THR A 66 -7.80 2.63 -10.61
CA THR A 66 -7.24 1.32 -10.21
C THR A 66 -6.53 1.37 -8.85
N ARG A 67 -5.73 2.40 -8.55
CA ARG A 67 -4.87 2.44 -7.35
C ARG A 67 -5.70 2.50 -6.07
N SER A 68 -6.66 3.42 -5.99
CA SER A 68 -7.51 3.60 -4.80
C SER A 68 -8.45 2.41 -4.63
N SER A 69 -8.85 1.73 -5.71
CA SER A 69 -9.59 0.47 -5.63
C SER A 69 -8.82 -0.60 -4.87
N VAL A 70 -7.50 -0.70 -5.02
CA VAL A 70 -6.68 -1.66 -4.26
C VAL A 70 -6.61 -1.30 -2.77
N TRP A 71 -6.53 -0.02 -2.42
CA TRP A 71 -6.61 0.43 -1.03
C TRP A 71 -7.95 0.10 -0.40
N TYR A 72 -9.04 0.31 -1.15
CA TYR A 72 -10.37 -0.09 -0.73
C TYR A 72 -10.50 -1.60 -0.57
N ALA A 73 -9.93 -2.40 -1.47
CA ALA A 73 -9.88 -3.86 -1.32
C ALA A 73 -9.16 -4.29 -0.03
N PHE A 74 -8.06 -3.62 0.35
CA PHE A 74 -7.41 -3.85 1.65
C PHE A 74 -8.32 -3.46 2.82
N GLY A 75 -9.01 -2.32 2.74
CA GLY A 75 -9.98 -1.89 3.74
C GLY A 75 -11.17 -2.83 3.89
N LEU A 76 -11.68 -3.40 2.78
CA LEU A 76 -12.69 -4.46 2.79
C LEU A 76 -12.19 -5.71 3.52
N LEU A 77 -10.95 -6.16 3.27
CA LEU A 77 -10.37 -7.29 4.00
C LEU A 77 -10.21 -6.99 5.50
N ALA A 78 -9.85 -5.75 5.86
CA ALA A 78 -9.76 -5.32 7.25
C ALA A 78 -11.13 -5.27 7.95
N ARG A 79 -12.16 -4.76 7.26
CA ARG A 79 -13.53 -4.66 7.76
C ARG A 79 -14.19 -6.05 7.87
N ASN A 80 -14.00 -6.89 6.86
CA ASN A 80 -14.45 -8.28 6.77
C ASN A 80 -15.92 -8.51 7.19
N LYS A 81 -16.85 -7.71 6.65
CA LYS A 81 -18.28 -7.86 6.89
C LYS A 81 -19.01 -8.32 5.63
N GLY A 82 -19.97 -9.22 5.77
CA GLY A 82 -20.84 -9.63 4.66
C GLY A 82 -20.06 -10.13 3.43
N LYS A 83 -20.11 -9.38 2.33
CA LYS A 83 -19.46 -9.71 1.05
C LYS A 83 -18.07 -9.09 0.88
N ASP A 84 -17.57 -8.35 1.88
CA ASP A 84 -16.32 -7.58 1.76
C ASP A 84 -15.15 -8.42 1.23
N ALA A 85 -14.91 -9.62 1.76
CA ALA A 85 -13.81 -10.47 1.30
C ALA A 85 -13.96 -10.91 -0.16
N ALA A 86 -15.19 -11.18 -0.62
CA ALA A 86 -15.46 -11.56 -2.00
C ALA A 86 -15.29 -10.37 -2.97
N GLU A 87 -15.75 -9.18 -2.58
CA GLU A 87 -15.58 -7.97 -3.36
C GLU A 87 -14.12 -7.50 -3.40
N ALA A 88 -13.38 -7.64 -2.30
CA ALA A 88 -11.94 -7.40 -2.27
C ALA A 88 -11.21 -8.34 -3.25
N GLU A 89 -11.55 -9.63 -3.23
CA GLU A 89 -10.97 -10.61 -4.15
C GLU A 89 -11.30 -10.29 -5.61
N LYS A 90 -12.52 -9.81 -5.89
CA LYS A 90 -12.93 -9.35 -7.22
C LYS A 90 -12.07 -8.16 -7.69
N ILE A 91 -11.92 -7.13 -6.86
CA ILE A 91 -11.11 -5.95 -7.17
C ILE A 91 -9.66 -6.36 -7.44
N ILE A 92 -9.06 -7.17 -6.57
CA ILE A 92 -7.67 -7.63 -6.71
C ILE A 92 -7.47 -8.35 -8.04
N LYS A 93 -8.36 -9.27 -8.41
CA LYS A 93 -8.28 -9.98 -9.71
C LYS A 93 -8.40 -9.03 -10.89
N ASN A 94 -9.35 -8.09 -10.84
CA ASN A 94 -9.57 -7.13 -11.90
C ASN A 94 -8.33 -6.24 -12.12
N VAL A 95 -7.74 -5.74 -11.04
CA VAL A 95 -6.53 -4.90 -11.09
C VAL A 95 -5.34 -5.68 -11.65
N ILE A 96 -5.13 -6.92 -11.21
CA ILE A 96 -4.05 -7.79 -11.71
C ILE A 96 -4.26 -8.13 -13.19
N HIS A 97 -5.51 -8.31 -13.63
CA HIS A 97 -5.82 -8.51 -15.05
C HIS A 97 -5.44 -7.29 -15.90
N GLY A 98 -5.59 -6.08 -15.37
CA GLY A 98 -5.12 -4.83 -15.98
C GLY A 98 -3.61 -4.57 -15.83
N GLN A 99 -2.81 -5.52 -15.33
CA GLN A 99 -1.36 -5.36 -15.30
C GLN A 99 -0.76 -5.54 -16.69
N TYR A 100 0.17 -4.68 -17.07
CA TYR A 100 0.91 -4.79 -18.33
C TYR A 100 1.96 -5.91 -18.26
N LYS A 101 1.95 -6.82 -19.25
CA LYS A 101 2.75 -8.06 -19.22
C LYS A 101 3.72 -8.24 -20.39
N ASP A 102 3.80 -7.30 -21.34
CA ASP A 102 4.80 -7.37 -22.40
C ASP A 102 6.15 -6.81 -21.90
N PRO A 103 7.21 -7.62 -21.78
CA PRO A 103 8.51 -7.15 -21.29
C PRO A 103 9.22 -6.20 -22.27
N ALA A 104 8.76 -6.06 -23.52
CA ALA A 104 9.31 -5.08 -24.46
C ALA A 104 8.88 -3.64 -24.14
N ASP A 105 7.81 -3.47 -23.37
CA ASP A 105 7.24 -2.16 -23.04
C ASP A 105 7.92 -1.51 -21.83
N GLU A 106 8.14 -0.19 -21.88
CA GLU A 106 8.68 0.58 -20.73
C GLU A 106 7.76 0.51 -19.50
N TRP A 107 6.46 0.28 -19.72
CA TRP A 107 5.43 0.16 -18.70
C TRP A 107 5.21 -1.28 -18.20
N PHE A 108 6.04 -2.25 -18.60
CA PHE A 108 5.97 -3.63 -18.11
C PHE A 108 5.81 -3.71 -16.58
N GLY A 109 4.90 -4.55 -16.10
CA GLY A 109 4.65 -4.77 -14.68
C GLY A 109 3.94 -3.64 -13.94
N THR A 110 3.72 -2.47 -14.56
CA THR A 110 2.78 -1.47 -14.01
C THR A 110 1.34 -1.86 -14.35
N TYR A 111 0.39 -1.07 -13.87
CA TYR A 111 -1.03 -1.34 -13.99
C TYR A 111 -1.71 -0.27 -14.83
N GLN A 112 -2.82 -0.65 -15.46
CA GLN A 112 -3.72 0.31 -16.05
C GLN A 112 -4.14 1.35 -15.01
N LYS A 113 -4.17 2.63 -15.37
CA LYS A 113 -4.62 3.68 -14.45
C LYS A 113 -6.12 3.65 -14.24
N THR A 114 -6.82 3.32 -15.31
CA THR A 114 -8.26 3.07 -15.32
C THR A 114 -8.54 1.81 -16.15
N PRO A 115 -9.51 0.97 -15.78
CA PRO A 115 -9.85 -0.20 -16.58
C PRO A 115 -10.41 0.15 -17.98
N GLU A 116 -10.85 1.39 -18.19
CA GLU A 116 -11.34 1.88 -19.49
C GLU A 116 -10.25 2.44 -20.41
N GLU A 117 -8.99 2.50 -19.98
CA GLU A 117 -7.96 3.17 -20.79
C GLU A 117 -7.62 2.39 -22.08
N PRO A 118 -7.34 3.09 -23.19
CA PRO A 118 -6.87 2.44 -24.40
C PRO A 118 -5.49 1.80 -24.21
N LEU A 119 -5.09 0.96 -25.16
CA LEU A 119 -3.75 0.38 -25.16
C LEU A 119 -2.67 1.48 -25.23
N VAL A 120 -1.82 1.53 -24.19
CA VAL A 120 -0.67 2.44 -24.14
C VAL A 120 0.28 2.15 -25.31
N GLY A 121 0.79 3.21 -25.93
CA GLY A 121 1.67 3.12 -27.09
C GLY A 121 0.92 3.04 -28.43
N SER A 122 -0.40 2.95 -28.42
CA SER A 122 -1.21 3.07 -29.65
C SER A 122 -1.22 4.50 -30.19
N THR A 123 -1.56 4.68 -31.47
CA THR A 123 -1.69 6.00 -32.10
C THR A 123 -2.67 6.93 -31.35
N ALA A 124 -3.75 6.37 -30.80
CA ALA A 124 -4.77 7.12 -30.08
C ALA A 124 -4.42 7.35 -28.60
N TYR A 125 -3.46 6.59 -28.06
CA TYR A 125 -3.02 6.71 -26.66
C TYR A 125 -1.49 6.54 -26.57
N PRO A 126 -0.72 7.54 -27.05
CA PRO A 126 0.73 7.47 -27.09
C PRO A 126 1.34 7.25 -25.71
N ALA A 127 2.47 6.54 -25.66
CA ALA A 127 3.19 6.30 -24.41
C ALA A 127 3.83 7.60 -23.90
N GLU A 128 3.40 8.04 -22.72
CA GLU A 128 3.87 9.23 -22.03
C GLU A 128 3.87 8.93 -20.53
N ILE A 129 5.06 8.86 -19.96
CA ILE A 129 5.26 8.56 -18.54
C ILE A 129 4.57 9.62 -17.67
N TYR A 130 3.90 9.19 -16.61
CA TYR A 130 3.04 10.00 -15.73
C TYR A 130 1.75 10.54 -16.37
N ASN A 131 1.52 10.30 -17.66
CA ASN A 131 0.26 10.66 -18.32
C ASN A 131 -0.52 9.45 -18.82
N SER A 132 -0.03 8.65 -19.78
CA SER A 132 -0.74 7.45 -20.24
C SER A 132 -0.45 6.21 -19.39
N TRP A 133 0.67 6.22 -18.67
CA TRP A 133 1.04 5.18 -17.70
C TRP A 133 1.85 5.81 -16.56
N ASP A 134 1.87 5.17 -15.39
CA ASP A 134 2.66 5.66 -14.25
C ASP A 134 3.43 4.51 -13.59
N PRO A 135 4.77 4.52 -13.61
CA PRO A 135 5.57 3.46 -12.99
C PRO A 135 5.50 3.45 -11.46
N ASN A 136 5.09 4.55 -10.81
CA ASN A 136 4.98 4.61 -9.36
C ASN A 136 3.83 3.72 -8.83
N TRP A 137 2.86 3.37 -9.67
CA TRP A 137 1.73 2.54 -9.29
C TRP A 137 2.15 1.13 -8.93
N ARG A 138 3.30 0.64 -9.45
CA ARG A 138 3.94 -0.61 -9.02
C ARG A 138 4.11 -0.65 -7.50
N GLY A 139 4.69 0.40 -6.93
CA GLY A 139 4.91 0.52 -5.48
C GLY A 139 3.59 0.62 -4.70
N PHE A 140 2.69 1.51 -5.10
CA PHE A 140 1.43 1.71 -4.37
C PHE A 140 0.54 0.47 -4.36
N ILE A 141 0.34 -0.15 -5.52
CA ILE A 141 -0.48 -1.37 -5.65
C ILE A 141 0.25 -2.55 -5.03
N GLY A 142 1.53 -2.74 -5.37
CA GLY A 142 2.32 -3.88 -4.89
C GLY A 142 2.46 -3.92 -3.36
N THR A 143 2.78 -2.79 -2.73
CA THR A 143 2.86 -2.75 -1.26
C THR A 143 1.52 -3.03 -0.57
N THR A 144 0.40 -2.60 -1.17
CA THR A 144 -0.94 -2.91 -0.65
C THR A 144 -1.28 -4.39 -0.80
N LEU A 145 -0.94 -5.02 -1.93
CA LEU A 145 -1.09 -6.46 -2.12
C LEU A 145 -0.24 -7.25 -1.12
N ILE A 146 0.98 -6.81 -0.83
CA ILE A 146 1.84 -7.39 0.21
C ILE A 146 1.15 -7.32 1.58
N MET A 147 0.62 -6.15 1.96
CA MET A 147 -0.12 -6.01 3.21
C MET A 147 -1.31 -6.96 3.29
N ALA A 148 -2.08 -7.11 2.21
CA ALA A 148 -3.20 -8.06 2.17
C ALA A 148 -2.73 -9.51 2.35
N LEU A 149 -1.58 -9.89 1.78
CA LEU A 149 -0.98 -11.22 1.93
C LEU A 149 -0.40 -11.48 3.33
N GLU A 150 0.07 -10.44 4.02
CA GLU A 150 0.60 -10.55 5.39
C GLU A 150 -0.52 -10.57 6.44
N GLU A 151 -1.48 -9.65 6.32
CA GLU A 151 -2.50 -9.42 7.35
C GLU A 151 -3.72 -10.34 7.19
N PHE A 152 -4.15 -10.58 5.95
CA PHE A 152 -5.42 -11.25 5.65
C PHE A 152 -5.32 -12.46 4.72
N PRO A 153 -4.26 -13.30 4.76
CA PRO A 153 -4.10 -14.37 3.78
C PRO A 153 -5.24 -15.39 3.80
N LYS A 154 -5.88 -15.61 4.95
CA LYS A 154 -6.99 -16.58 5.11
C LYS A 154 -8.30 -16.12 4.47
N LEU A 155 -8.46 -14.82 4.23
CA LEU A 155 -9.65 -14.24 3.60
C LEU A 155 -9.57 -14.24 2.07
N ILE A 156 -8.37 -14.42 1.51
CA ILE A 156 -8.11 -14.41 0.08
C ILE A 156 -7.99 -15.85 -0.39
N SER A 157 -8.65 -16.24 -1.48
CA SER A 157 -8.53 -17.60 -2.00
C SER A 157 -7.09 -17.93 -2.43
N LYS A 158 -6.72 -19.22 -2.36
CA LYS A 158 -5.38 -19.67 -2.76
C LYS A 158 -5.02 -19.25 -4.21
N PRO A 159 -5.89 -19.45 -5.23
CA PRO A 159 -5.59 -19.00 -6.59
C PRO A 159 -5.33 -17.49 -6.69
N THR A 160 -6.08 -16.67 -5.94
CA THR A 160 -5.85 -15.21 -5.95
C THR A 160 -4.53 -14.85 -5.29
N ARG A 161 -4.14 -15.52 -4.20
CA ARG A 161 -2.81 -15.29 -3.60
C ARG A 161 -1.69 -15.64 -4.58
N GLU A 162 -1.84 -16.70 -5.37
CA GLU A 162 -0.88 -17.07 -6.42
C GLU A 162 -0.81 -15.99 -7.52
N LEU A 163 -1.96 -15.47 -7.97
CA LEU A 163 -2.01 -14.33 -8.91
C LEU A 163 -1.35 -13.07 -8.34
N MET A 164 -1.56 -12.76 -7.06
CA MET A 164 -0.93 -11.62 -6.40
C MET A 164 0.60 -11.78 -6.39
N LEU A 165 1.10 -12.98 -6.11
CA LEU A 165 2.54 -13.27 -6.12
C LEU A 165 3.16 -13.15 -7.52
N GLU A 166 2.49 -13.65 -8.56
CA GLU A 166 2.90 -13.44 -9.95
C GLU A 166 2.93 -11.95 -10.31
N SER A 167 1.87 -11.21 -9.92
CA SER A 167 1.78 -9.78 -10.19
C SER A 167 2.87 -8.97 -9.49
N LEU A 168 3.21 -9.31 -8.25
CA LEU A 168 4.33 -8.73 -7.51
C LEU A 168 5.69 -9.04 -8.15
N HIS A 169 5.86 -10.25 -8.68
CA HIS A 169 7.06 -10.60 -9.45
C HIS A 169 7.20 -9.70 -10.69
N ASN A 170 6.13 -9.59 -11.49
CA ASN A 170 6.12 -8.72 -12.68
C ASN A 170 6.36 -7.25 -12.33
N ALA A 171 5.73 -6.73 -11.27
CA ALA A 171 5.94 -5.37 -10.81
C ALA A 171 7.40 -5.15 -10.37
N THR A 172 7.99 -6.10 -9.66
CA THR A 172 9.40 -6.00 -9.25
C THR A 172 10.34 -6.07 -10.45
N LYS A 173 10.04 -6.89 -11.45
CA LYS A 173 10.77 -6.93 -12.71
C LYS A 173 10.64 -5.64 -13.50
N GLY A 174 9.44 -5.07 -13.58
CA GLY A 174 9.21 -3.75 -14.20
C GLY A 174 9.98 -2.62 -13.50
N ASP A 175 10.22 -2.72 -12.20
CA ASP A 175 11.09 -1.77 -11.49
C ASP A 175 12.57 -1.86 -11.87
N GLU A 176 13.03 -2.95 -12.51
CA GLU A 176 14.38 -3.00 -13.10
C GLU A 176 14.53 -2.00 -14.26
N TYR A 177 13.43 -1.54 -14.86
CA TYR A 177 13.43 -0.57 -15.97
C TYR A 177 13.51 0.88 -15.46
N ARG A 178 13.46 1.06 -14.14
CA ARG A 178 13.52 2.36 -13.48
C ARG A 178 14.93 2.65 -12.96
N PHE A 179 15.73 3.33 -13.76
CA PHE A 179 17.15 3.58 -13.47
C PHE A 179 17.50 5.07 -13.38
N GLY A 180 16.52 5.97 -13.40
CA GLY A 180 16.75 7.41 -13.28
C GLY A 180 17.46 8.00 -14.51
N ASN A 181 16.69 8.66 -15.36
CA ASN A 181 17.13 9.29 -16.59
C ASN A 181 17.21 10.82 -16.43
N LEU A 182 18.15 11.43 -17.14
CA LEU A 182 18.29 12.89 -17.22
C LEU A 182 17.29 13.51 -18.20
N ASP A 183 16.73 12.73 -19.12
CA ASP A 183 15.61 13.15 -19.97
C ASP A 183 14.33 13.25 -19.11
N PRO A 184 13.74 14.45 -18.96
CA PRO A 184 12.53 14.65 -18.15
C PRO A 184 11.30 13.91 -18.69
N LYS A 185 11.36 13.37 -19.91
CA LYS A 185 10.30 12.55 -20.52
C LYS A 185 10.46 11.05 -20.26
N LYS A 186 11.47 10.66 -19.49
CA LYS A 186 11.79 9.27 -19.15
C LYS A 186 11.71 9.04 -17.64
N ASP A 187 11.93 7.80 -17.22
CA ASP A 187 11.94 7.44 -15.79
C ASP A 187 12.91 8.33 -15.02
N ASN A 188 12.54 8.73 -13.81
CA ASN A 188 13.34 9.57 -12.92
C ASN A 188 13.51 8.93 -11.54
N LEU A 189 13.46 7.60 -11.44
CA LEU A 189 13.57 6.90 -10.16
C LEU A 189 15.02 6.76 -9.69
N TYR A 190 15.44 7.75 -8.91
CA TYR A 190 16.68 7.72 -8.15
C TYR A 190 16.43 7.24 -6.71
N PRO A 191 17.43 6.68 -6.00
CA PRO A 191 17.33 6.38 -4.58
C PRO A 191 16.94 7.59 -3.71
N SER A 192 17.23 8.82 -4.18
CA SER A 192 16.82 10.06 -3.54
C SER A 192 15.33 10.40 -3.72
N TYR A 193 14.61 9.70 -4.59
CA TYR A 193 13.19 9.93 -4.89
C TYR A 193 12.30 9.26 -3.81
N SER A 194 12.56 9.64 -2.56
CA SER A 194 11.95 9.23 -1.30
C SER A 194 10.92 8.09 -1.38
N ASN A 195 9.64 8.38 -1.57
CA ASN A 195 8.55 7.43 -1.40
C ASN A 195 8.51 6.31 -2.47
N PRO A 196 8.54 6.55 -3.81
CA PRO A 196 8.65 5.42 -4.74
C PRO A 196 9.93 4.61 -4.53
N ALA A 197 11.05 5.25 -4.19
CA ALA A 197 12.31 4.55 -3.94
C ALA A 197 12.21 3.60 -2.73
N ILE A 198 11.64 4.08 -1.61
CA ILE A 198 11.42 3.29 -0.40
C ILE A 198 10.46 2.11 -0.67
N MET A 199 9.37 2.36 -1.41
CA MET A 199 8.41 1.30 -1.77
C MET A 199 9.00 0.26 -2.72
N ARG A 200 9.83 0.67 -3.70
CA ARG A 200 10.55 -0.23 -4.60
C ARG A 200 11.47 -1.17 -3.83
N ALA A 201 12.29 -0.61 -2.93
CA ALA A 201 13.22 -1.40 -2.11
C ALA A 201 12.46 -2.44 -1.27
N PHE A 202 11.37 -2.02 -0.62
CA PHE A 202 10.50 -2.90 0.15
C PHE A 202 9.93 -4.03 -0.71
N MET A 203 9.25 -3.68 -1.80
CA MET A 203 8.56 -4.65 -2.66
C MET A 203 9.54 -5.66 -3.23
N SER A 204 10.71 -5.22 -3.67
CA SER A 204 11.76 -6.10 -4.21
C SER A 204 12.34 -7.04 -3.15
N GLY A 205 12.70 -6.49 -1.98
CA GLY A 205 13.24 -7.28 -0.88
C GLY A 205 12.24 -8.29 -0.31
N TRP A 206 10.96 -7.93 -0.25
CA TRP A 206 9.88 -8.81 0.20
C TRP A 206 9.57 -9.89 -0.83
N THR A 207 9.36 -9.50 -2.09
CA THR A 207 8.96 -10.41 -3.18
C THR A 207 10.06 -11.44 -3.43
N GLY A 208 11.32 -11.00 -3.48
CA GLY A 208 12.46 -11.89 -3.66
C GLY A 208 12.54 -12.95 -2.56
N ARG A 209 12.31 -12.57 -1.29
CA ARG A 209 12.30 -13.55 -0.18
C ARG A 209 11.12 -14.50 -0.27
N ARG A 210 9.94 -13.95 -0.53
CA ARG A 210 8.70 -14.72 -0.61
C ARG A 210 8.75 -15.78 -1.70
N LEU A 211 9.34 -15.45 -2.85
CA LEU A 211 9.49 -16.34 -4.00
C LEU A 211 10.82 -17.11 -4.03
N LYS A 212 11.69 -16.91 -3.03
CA LYS A 212 13.05 -17.49 -2.96
C LYS A 212 13.93 -17.11 -4.16
N GLU A 213 13.74 -15.90 -4.70
CA GLU A 213 14.58 -15.32 -5.74
C GLU A 213 15.71 -14.47 -5.13
N ALA A 214 16.90 -15.06 -5.08
CA ALA A 214 18.06 -14.44 -4.44
C ALA A 214 18.50 -13.13 -5.12
N ASN A 215 18.37 -13.02 -6.45
CA ASN A 215 18.76 -11.81 -7.18
C ASN A 215 17.83 -10.64 -6.89
N MET A 216 16.51 -10.90 -6.87
CA MET A 216 15.51 -9.90 -6.51
C MET A 216 15.71 -9.43 -5.06
N THR A 217 15.90 -10.38 -4.14
CA THR A 217 16.25 -10.09 -2.74
C THR A 217 17.46 -9.17 -2.63
N ARG A 218 18.57 -9.53 -3.29
CA ARG A 218 19.81 -8.76 -3.27
C ARG A 218 19.65 -7.37 -3.88
N SER A 219 18.87 -7.26 -4.96
CA SER A 219 18.57 -5.98 -5.62
C SER A 219 17.84 -5.03 -4.68
N GLY A 220 16.77 -5.50 -4.01
CA GLY A 220 16.03 -4.71 -3.02
C GLY A 220 16.90 -4.26 -1.85
N GLU A 221 17.71 -5.17 -1.27
CA GLU A 221 18.63 -4.83 -0.17
C GLU A 221 19.70 -3.82 -0.58
N ARG A 222 20.24 -3.93 -1.80
CA ARG A 222 21.25 -2.99 -2.30
C ARG A 222 20.65 -1.63 -2.55
N TYR A 223 19.48 -1.56 -3.19
CA TYR A 223 18.78 -0.30 -3.43
C TYR A 223 18.38 0.39 -2.11
N ALA A 224 17.96 -0.39 -1.11
CA ALA A 224 17.72 0.12 0.24
C ALA A 224 18.98 0.72 0.86
N LYS A 225 20.15 0.09 0.66
CA LYS A 225 21.42 0.64 1.16
C LYS A 225 21.70 2.01 0.56
N ASP A 226 21.48 2.20 -0.73
CA ASP A 226 21.69 3.51 -1.38
C ASP A 226 20.76 4.59 -0.79
N ILE A 227 19.51 4.23 -0.44
CA ILE A 227 18.56 5.14 0.25
C ILE A 227 19.06 5.46 1.68
N ILE A 228 19.51 4.45 2.42
CA ILE A 228 20.02 4.61 3.79
C ILE A 228 21.27 5.50 3.80
N ASP A 229 22.22 5.25 2.90
CA ASP A 229 23.45 6.04 2.77
C ASP A 229 23.13 7.52 2.47
N LEU A 230 22.10 7.79 1.67
CA LEU A 230 21.63 9.17 1.44
C LEU A 230 21.00 9.78 2.69
N PHE A 231 20.21 9.01 3.43
CA PHE A 231 19.54 9.48 4.65
C PHE A 231 20.54 9.83 5.74
N GLU A 232 21.54 8.97 5.99
CA GLU A 232 22.55 9.11 7.05
C GLU A 232 23.42 10.37 6.89
N ARG A 233 23.49 10.96 5.70
CA ARG A 233 24.20 12.23 5.46
C ARG A 233 23.64 13.39 6.26
N ALA A 234 22.33 13.40 6.51
CA ALA A 234 21.64 14.54 7.12
C ALA A 234 20.50 14.15 8.08
N ASN A 235 20.29 12.84 8.33
CA ASN A 235 19.16 12.30 9.10
C ASN A 235 17.79 12.79 8.59
N THR A 236 17.65 12.90 7.28
CA THR A 236 16.41 13.28 6.61
C THR A 236 16.30 12.60 5.25
N LEU A 237 15.08 12.46 4.76
CA LEU A 237 14.82 12.05 3.39
C LEU A 237 15.37 13.10 2.42
N SER A 238 15.85 12.65 1.25
CA SER A 238 16.49 13.54 0.27
C SER A 238 15.53 14.56 -0.32
N GLU A 239 14.27 14.18 -0.54
CA GLU A 239 13.19 15.14 -0.71
C GLU A 239 12.74 15.56 0.70
N PHE A 240 12.97 16.82 1.05
CA PHE A 240 12.39 17.40 2.26
C PHE A 240 10.89 17.59 1.99
N ASN A 241 10.13 16.51 2.22
CA ASN A 241 8.81 16.26 1.66
C ASN A 241 7.67 17.08 2.30
N SER A 242 6.70 17.48 1.48
CA SER A 242 5.40 17.98 1.97
C SER A 242 4.64 16.97 2.82
N GLY A 243 3.58 17.43 3.50
CA GLY A 243 2.70 16.58 4.30
C GLY A 243 2.07 15.40 3.55
N THR A 244 1.94 15.47 2.22
CA THR A 244 1.49 14.29 1.46
C THR A 244 2.59 13.24 1.37
N TYR A 245 3.75 13.62 0.84
CA TYR A 245 4.81 12.66 0.54
C TYR A 245 5.57 12.19 1.78
N THR A 246 5.69 13.02 2.82
CA THR A 246 6.22 12.58 4.13
C THR A 246 5.37 11.44 4.68
N GLY A 247 4.04 11.54 4.58
CA GLY A 247 3.12 10.49 4.98
C GLY A 247 3.31 9.18 4.20
N VAL A 248 3.52 9.26 2.87
CA VAL A 248 3.82 8.07 2.04
C VAL A 248 5.18 7.46 2.41
N SER A 249 6.20 8.28 2.65
CA SER A 249 7.53 7.80 3.04
C SER A 249 7.49 7.08 4.39
N LEU A 250 6.77 7.62 5.38
CA LEU A 250 6.52 6.95 6.66
C LEU A 250 5.78 5.64 6.50
N TYR A 251 4.78 5.58 5.60
CA TYR A 251 4.13 4.33 5.21
C TYR A 251 5.16 3.32 4.71
N GLY A 252 5.96 3.67 3.70
CA GLY A 252 6.98 2.77 3.13
C GLY A 252 8.02 2.30 4.15
N LEU A 253 8.54 3.19 4.99
CA LEU A 253 9.50 2.84 6.05
C LEU A 253 8.87 1.94 7.12
N THR A 254 7.60 2.14 7.44
CA THR A 254 6.88 1.27 8.38
C THR A 254 6.79 -0.15 7.83
N LEU A 255 6.58 -0.32 6.51
CA LEU A 255 6.59 -1.63 5.88
C LEU A 255 7.95 -2.34 6.02
N TRP A 256 9.06 -1.58 5.87
CA TRP A 256 10.41 -2.11 6.07
C TRP A 256 10.56 -2.71 7.47
N SER A 257 10.12 -1.98 8.49
CA SER A 257 10.23 -2.43 9.87
C SER A 257 9.28 -3.57 10.23
N LYS A 258 8.09 -3.61 9.62
CA LYS A 258 7.02 -4.52 10.02
C LYS A 258 7.11 -5.88 9.33
N TYR A 259 7.38 -5.91 8.03
CA TYR A 259 7.21 -7.11 7.20
C TYR A 259 8.51 -7.73 6.69
N LEU A 260 9.66 -7.08 6.90
CA LEU A 260 10.96 -7.68 6.54
C LEU A 260 11.61 -8.34 7.76
N PRO A 261 12.34 -9.46 7.55
CA PRO A 261 13.03 -10.15 8.63
C PRO A 261 14.20 -9.32 9.17
N LYS A 262 14.60 -9.60 10.42
CA LYS A 262 15.65 -8.85 11.16
C LYS A 262 17.02 -8.81 10.46
N ASP A 263 17.30 -9.74 9.57
CA ASP A 263 18.53 -9.81 8.79
C ASP A 263 18.53 -8.88 7.56
N SER A 264 17.39 -8.28 7.19
CA SER A 264 17.32 -7.22 6.18
C SER A 264 17.94 -5.90 6.67
N VAL A 265 18.66 -5.19 5.79
CA VAL A 265 19.17 -3.82 6.08
C VAL A 265 18.01 -2.87 6.35
N MET A 266 16.90 -3.06 5.63
CA MET A 266 15.69 -2.25 5.75
C MET A 266 15.05 -2.42 7.12
N ALA A 267 14.92 -3.65 7.62
CA ALA A 267 14.35 -3.92 8.94
C ALA A 267 15.21 -3.34 10.08
N ARG A 268 16.54 -3.26 9.89
CA ARG A 268 17.46 -2.68 10.89
C ARG A 268 17.44 -1.15 10.89
N SER A 269 17.43 -0.52 9.72
CA SER A 269 17.53 0.95 9.60
C SER A 269 16.18 1.65 9.65
N GLY A 270 15.10 0.98 9.23
CA GLY A 270 13.74 1.53 9.17
C GLY A 270 13.29 2.23 10.46
N PRO A 271 13.43 1.60 11.66
CA PRO A 271 13.03 2.24 12.92
C PRO A 271 13.71 3.58 13.21
N GLU A 272 15.02 3.70 12.99
CA GLU A 272 15.72 4.97 13.23
C GLU A 272 15.35 6.02 12.17
N MET A 273 15.18 5.62 10.89
CA MET A 273 14.71 6.54 9.85
C MET A 273 13.32 7.10 10.18
N ILE A 274 12.38 6.24 10.60
CA ILE A 274 11.03 6.64 11.05
C ILE A 274 11.10 7.65 12.18
N LYS A 275 11.91 7.37 13.21
CA LYS A 275 12.09 8.24 14.37
C LYS A 275 12.62 9.62 13.98
N HIS A 276 13.63 9.68 13.12
CA HIS A 276 14.18 10.95 12.63
C HIS A 276 13.17 11.72 11.77
N THR A 277 12.41 11.04 10.90
CA THR A 277 11.32 11.67 10.14
C THR A 277 10.23 12.24 11.05
N TRP A 278 9.79 11.48 12.06
CA TRP A 278 8.82 11.98 13.05
C TRP A 278 9.35 13.15 13.87
N LYS A 279 10.64 13.14 14.22
CA LYS A 279 11.27 14.30 14.88
C LYS A 279 11.17 15.54 14.00
N ALA A 280 11.51 15.43 12.72
CA ALA A 280 11.41 16.55 11.78
C ALA A 280 9.96 17.04 11.62
N VAL A 281 8.99 16.13 11.52
CA VAL A 281 7.56 16.48 11.51
C VAL A 281 7.17 17.26 12.78
N GLY A 282 7.62 16.81 13.95
CA GLY A 282 7.35 17.48 15.22
C GLY A 282 8.00 18.87 15.32
N ASP A 283 9.22 19.02 14.83
CA ASP A 283 9.92 20.33 14.80
C ASP A 283 9.21 21.34 13.87
N LEU A 284 8.42 20.86 12.90
CA LEU A 284 7.69 21.67 11.91
C LEU A 284 6.19 21.80 12.23
N TRP A 285 5.69 21.10 13.24
CA TRP A 285 4.28 21.12 13.59
C TRP A 285 3.92 22.40 14.35
N HIS A 286 2.86 23.08 13.93
CA HIS A 286 2.29 24.20 14.66
C HIS A 286 0.95 23.81 15.29
N PRO A 287 0.86 23.70 16.63
CA PRO A 287 -0.32 23.15 17.30
C PRO A 287 -1.58 23.99 17.08
N ASP A 288 -1.50 25.33 17.13
CA ASP A 288 -2.70 26.16 16.95
C ASP A 288 -3.24 26.15 15.50
N MET A 289 -2.37 25.90 14.52
CA MET A 289 -2.76 25.78 13.11
C MET A 289 -3.18 24.35 12.75
N LYS A 290 -2.89 23.38 13.62
CA LYS A 290 -3.05 21.93 13.34
C LYS A 290 -2.45 21.56 11.99
N ASN A 291 -1.24 22.07 11.74
CA ASN A 291 -0.62 21.99 10.42
C ASN A 291 0.90 21.98 10.50
N MET A 292 1.54 21.40 9.49
CA MET A 292 2.99 21.49 9.29
C MET A 292 3.35 22.82 8.63
N ALA A 293 4.30 23.56 9.20
CA ALA A 293 4.81 24.83 8.71
C ALA A 293 5.78 24.70 7.52
N GLY A 294 5.63 23.64 6.74
CA GLY A 294 6.54 23.22 5.68
C GLY A 294 7.21 21.87 6.00
N PRO A 295 8.10 21.40 5.11
CA PRO A 295 8.38 21.98 3.79
C PRO A 295 7.21 21.80 2.82
N TRP A 296 7.22 22.56 1.72
CA TRP A 296 6.18 22.52 0.71
C TRP A 296 6.67 21.99 -0.63
N ASP A 297 7.80 21.29 -0.64
CA ASP A 297 8.29 20.62 -1.84
C ASP A 297 7.27 19.58 -2.31
N ARG A 298 6.92 19.66 -3.59
CA ARG A 298 5.88 18.85 -4.23
C ARG A 298 4.56 18.83 -3.46
N SER A 299 4.16 19.95 -2.87
CA SER A 299 2.90 20.03 -2.12
C SER A 299 1.69 20.24 -3.03
N TYR A 300 0.58 19.58 -2.71
CA TYR A 300 -0.75 19.87 -3.29
C TYR A 300 -1.45 21.04 -2.60
N GLY A 301 -0.97 21.45 -1.42
CA GLY A 301 -1.53 22.56 -0.66
C GLY A 301 -0.73 22.86 0.61
N TYR A 302 -0.83 24.08 1.10
CA TYR A 302 -0.10 24.53 2.30
C TYR A 302 -0.80 24.18 3.61
N ASP A 303 -2.10 23.86 3.55
CA ASP A 303 -2.97 23.62 4.70
C ASP A 303 -3.57 22.22 4.64
N MET A 304 -3.08 21.31 5.49
CA MET A 304 -3.54 19.92 5.54
C MET A 304 -5.00 19.79 6.01
N ASN A 305 -5.62 20.85 6.53
CA ASN A 305 -7.04 20.85 6.89
C ASN A 305 -7.98 21.03 5.69
N ARG A 306 -7.43 21.34 4.51
CA ARG A 306 -8.22 21.68 3.30
C ARG A 306 -8.13 20.66 2.18
N TYR A 307 -7.29 19.65 2.33
CA TYR A 307 -7.13 18.58 1.35
C TYR A 307 -6.64 17.30 2.05
N LEU A 308 -6.80 16.16 1.38
CA LEU A 308 -6.32 14.90 1.90
C LEU A 308 -4.78 14.81 1.79
N SER A 309 -4.08 15.01 2.90
CA SER A 309 -2.66 14.69 3.03
C SER A 309 -2.49 13.38 3.79
N LEU A 310 -1.48 12.57 3.44
CA LEU A 310 -1.25 11.31 4.16
C LEU A 310 -0.70 11.53 5.56
N MET A 311 -0.03 12.66 5.83
CA MET A 311 0.29 13.05 7.21
C MET A 311 -0.96 13.33 8.04
N ALA A 312 -2.01 13.95 7.49
CA ALA A 312 -3.26 14.14 8.22
C ALA A 312 -3.87 12.81 8.66
N LEU A 313 -3.77 11.75 7.85
CA LEU A 313 -4.21 10.41 8.23
C LEU A 313 -3.38 9.82 9.37
N TRP A 314 -2.06 10.06 9.38
CA TRP A 314 -1.22 9.66 10.50
C TRP A 314 -1.58 10.40 11.79
N PHE A 315 -1.78 11.72 11.72
CA PHE A 315 -2.23 12.49 12.88
C PHE A 315 -3.58 12.02 13.38
N TRP A 316 -4.56 11.82 12.50
CA TRP A 316 -5.86 11.26 12.88
C TRP A 316 -5.67 9.95 13.65
N ALA A 317 -4.92 8.99 13.12
CA ALA A 317 -4.72 7.69 13.78
C ALA A 317 -4.06 7.80 15.17
N PHE A 318 -3.17 8.77 15.40
CA PHE A 318 -2.41 8.90 16.64
C PHE A 318 -3.04 9.85 17.67
N ILE A 319 -3.54 11.00 17.23
CA ILE A 319 -4.01 12.08 18.09
C ILE A 319 -5.49 12.45 17.87
N GLY A 320 -6.16 11.83 16.90
CA GLY A 320 -7.60 12.00 16.65
C GLY A 320 -7.89 13.00 15.51
N LYS A 321 -9.07 12.88 14.91
CA LYS A 321 -9.48 13.62 13.70
C LYS A 321 -9.46 15.14 13.86
N ASP A 322 -9.87 15.60 15.04
CA ASP A 322 -10.05 17.03 15.32
C ASP A 322 -8.75 17.70 15.80
N ASN A 323 -7.60 17.02 15.79
CA ASN A 323 -6.30 17.52 16.26
C ASN A 323 -5.26 17.59 15.14
#